data_AF-A0A2N7XWI7-F1
#
_entry.id   AF-A0A2N7XWI7-F1
#
_cell.length_a   1.000
_cell.length_b   1.000
_cell.length_c   1.000
_cell.angle_alpha   90.00
_cell.angle_beta   90.00
_cell.angle_gamma   90.00
#
_symmetry.space_group_name_H-M   'P 1'
#
loop_
_entity.id
_entity.type
_entity.pdbx_description
1 polymer ?
#
loop_
_entity_poly.entity_id
_entity_poly.type
_entity_poly.pdbx_seq_one_letter_code
_entity_poly.pdbx_strand_id
1 'polypeptide(L)' 'MSEQPAASRIRVEALAEGFQARAQHWAEQLGLPLQLDEADFALQVGEQGLQLQQLGPEAPGPVRVD' A
#
# COMPACT_ATOMS: atom_id res chain seq x y z
N MET A 1 26.79 -12.06 6.21
CA MET A 1 25.39 -12.40 6.53
C MET A 1 24.58 -11.21 6.07
N SER A 2 24.11 -11.21 4.82
CA SER A 2 23.33 -10.09 4.30
C SER A 2 22.04 -10.04 5.09
N GLU A 3 21.83 -8.97 5.83
CA GLU A 3 20.57 -8.65 6.49
C GLU A 3 19.55 -8.57 5.35
N GLN A 4 18.82 -9.66 5.12
CA GLN A 4 17.70 -9.62 4.19
C GLN A 4 16.71 -8.65 4.87
N PRO A 5 16.50 -7.44 4.33
CA PRO A 5 15.62 -6.49 4.97
C PRO A 5 14.29 -7.21 5.16
N ALA A 6 13.78 -7.23 6.39
CA ALA A 6 12.49 -7.82 6.68
C ALA A 6 11.50 -7.26 5.65
N ALA A 7 10.89 -8.15 4.86
CA ALA A 7 10.03 -7.74 3.77
C ALA A 7 8.96 -6.80 4.34
N SER A 8 8.97 -5.53 3.92
CA SER A 8 8.01 -4.53 4.40
C SER A 8 6.60 -5.07 4.21
N ARG A 9 5.77 -5.05 5.26
CA ARG A 9 4.40 -5.57 5.21
C ARG A 9 3.51 -4.52 4.56
N ILE A 10 3.26 -4.64 3.26
CA ILE A 10 2.46 -3.68 2.49
C ILE A 10 1.11 -4.30 2.16
N ARG A 11 0.03 -3.55 2.35
CA ARG A 11 -1.29 -3.87 1.81
C ARG A 11 -1.71 -2.88 0.74
N VAL A 12 -2.51 -3.32 -0.23
CA VAL A 12 -3.13 -2.43 -1.20
C VAL A 12 -4.50 -2.01 -0.71
N GLU A 13 -4.79 -0.71 -0.78
CA GLU A 13 -6.02 -0.12 -0.24
C GLU A 13 -6.64 0.83 -1.27
N ALA A 14 -7.96 0.81 -1.41
CA ALA A 14 -8.68 1.78 -2.22
C ALA A 14 -9.09 2.96 -1.36
N LEU A 15 -8.76 4.20 -1.76
CA LEU A 15 -9.15 5.41 -1.02
C LEU A 15 -10.66 5.68 -1.05
N ALA A 16 -11.37 5.09 -2.03
CA ALA A 16 -12.81 5.15 -2.16
C ALA A 16 -13.32 3.86 -2.83
N GLU A 17 -14.59 3.54 -2.64
CA GLU A 17 -15.23 2.34 -3.21
C GLU A 17 -15.04 2.22 -4.73
N GLY A 18 -15.08 3.36 -5.44
CA GLY A 18 -14.86 3.42 -6.88
C GLY A 18 -13.47 2.95 -7.34
N PHE A 19 -12.49 2.85 -6.44
CA PHE A 19 -11.12 2.41 -6.74
C PHE A 19 -10.85 0.94 -6.38
N GLN A 20 -11.82 0.20 -5.84
CA GLN A 20 -11.58 -1.19 -5.42
C GLN A 20 -11.10 -2.09 -6.55
N ALA A 21 -11.70 -2.01 -7.74
CA ALA A 21 -11.26 -2.79 -8.89
C ALA A 21 -9.80 -2.47 -9.27
N ARG A 22 -9.41 -1.21 -9.16
CA ARG A 22 -8.04 -0.75 -9.45
C ARG A 22 -7.05 -1.19 -8.36
N ALA A 23 -7.46 -1.15 -7.10
CA ALA A 23 -6.69 -1.70 -5.98
C ALA A 23 -6.45 -3.20 -6.15
N GLN A 24 -7.48 -3.96 -6.55
CA GLN A 24 -7.35 -5.39 -6.82
C GLN A 24 -6.43 -5.68 -8.01
N HIS A 25 -6.52 -4.89 -9.08
CA HIS A 25 -5.59 -4.99 -10.20
C HIS A 25 -4.13 -4.76 -9.77
N TRP A 26 -3.87 -3.73 -8.96
CA TRP A 26 -2.52 -3.46 -8.47
C TRP A 26 -2.01 -4.50 -7.48
N ALA A 27 -2.88 -5.01 -6.61
CA ALA A 27 -2.58 -6.12 -5.70
C ALA A 27 -2.07 -7.34 -6.47
N GLU A 28 -2.81 -7.76 -7.50
CA GLU A 28 -2.42 -8.89 -8.35
C GLU A 28 -1.11 -8.63 -9.12
N GLN A 29 -0.96 -7.44 -9.72
CA GLN A 29 0.24 -7.10 -10.49
C GLN A 29 1.51 -7.03 -9.64
N LEU A 30 1.39 -6.57 -8.39
CA LEU A 30 2.52 -6.39 -7.48
C LEU A 30 2.71 -7.57 -6.52
N GLY A 31 1.81 -8.56 -6.55
CA GLY A 31 1.83 -9.68 -5.60
C GLY A 31 1.59 -9.26 -4.16
N LEU A 32 0.81 -8.20 -3.94
CA LEU A 32 0.54 -7.62 -2.63
C LEU A 32 -0.86 -8.00 -2.15
N PRO A 33 -1.05 -8.24 -0.84
CA PRO A 33 -2.38 -8.51 -0.29
C PRO A 33 -3.25 -7.26 -0.25
N LEU A 34 -4.56 -7.42 -0.46
CA LEU A 34 -5.55 -6.36 -0.19
C LEU A 34 -5.82 -6.20 1.32
N GLN A 35 -5.62 -7.28 2.09
CA GLN A 35 -5.89 -7.31 3.52
C GLN A 35 -4.68 -7.88 4.24
N LEU A 36 -4.13 -7.08 5.14
CA LEU A 36 -3.02 -7.45 6.00
C LEU A 36 -3.21 -6.68 7.32
N ASP A 37 -3.39 -7.44 8.39
CA ASP A 37 -3.80 -6.91 9.70
C ASP A 37 -2.71 -6.01 10.28
N GLU A 38 -1.46 -6.50 10.25
CA GLU A 38 -0.29 -5.78 10.72
C GLU A 38 0.53 -5.21 9.56
N ALA A 39 -0.11 -4.49 8.64
CA ALA A 39 0.62 -3.79 7.58
C ALA A 39 1.43 -2.62 8.18
N ASP A 40 2.68 -2.50 7.77
CA ASP A 40 3.54 -1.34 8.06
C ASP A 40 3.25 -0.19 7.08
N PHE A 41 2.74 -0.52 5.88
CA PHE A 41 2.41 0.45 4.83
C PHE A 41 1.10 0.10 4.10
N ALA A 42 0.41 1.13 3.63
CA ALA A 42 -0.69 1.03 2.69
C ALA A 42 -0.28 1.63 1.33
N LEU A 43 -0.34 0.81 0.28
CA LEU A 43 -0.32 1.28 -1.11
C LEU A 43 -1.75 1.66 -1.49
N GLN A 44 -2.03 2.96 -1.39
CA GLN A 44 -3.36 3.50 -1.58
C GLN A 44 -3.60 3.91 -3.04
N VAL A 45 -4.77 3.55 -3.55
CA VAL A 45 -5.20 3.81 -4.94
C VAL A 45 -6.33 4.83 -4.93
N GLY A 46 -6.12 5.94 -5.63
CA GLY A 46 -7.09 7.05 -5.70
C GLY A 46 -7.13 7.76 -7.05
N GLU A 47 -7.83 8.90 -7.07
CA GLU A 47 -8.01 9.75 -8.26
C GLU A 47 -6.67 10.21 -8.84
N GLN A 48 -5.72 10.54 -7.96
CA GLN A 48 -4.41 11.06 -8.32
C GLN A 48 -3.38 9.95 -8.59
N GLY A 49 -3.82 8.68 -8.71
CA GLY A 49 -2.94 7.54 -8.94
C GLY A 49 -2.59 6.77 -7.66
N LEU A 50 -1.31 6.36 -7.56
CA LEU A 50 -0.79 5.56 -6.44
C LEU A 50 -0.10 6.44 -5.40
N GLN A 51 -0.30 6.12 -4.14
CA GLN A 51 0.48 6.69 -3.04
C GLN A 51 0.82 5.63 -2.01
N LEU A 52 1.98 5.75 -1.38
CA LEU A 52 2.42 4.89 -0.31
C LEU A 52 2.36 5.66 1.01
N GLN A 53 1.64 5.12 1.98
CA GLN A 53 1.47 5.68 3.31
C GLN A 53 2.01 4.71 4.34
N GLN A 54 2.92 5.15 5.21
CA GLN A 54 3.28 4.38 6.39
C GLN A 54 2.09 4.36 7.36
N LEU A 55 1.82 3.22 7.98
CA LEU A 55 0.74 3.07 8.96
C LEU A 55 1.29 3.22 10.37
N GLY A 56 0.60 4.00 11.21
CA GLY A 56 0.98 4.21 12.60
C GLY A 56 0.72 5.63 13.09
N PRO A 57 0.73 5.84 14.42
CA PRO A 57 0.40 7.13 15.04
C PRO A 57 1.38 8.25 14.71
N GLU A 58 2.63 7.92 14.41
CA GLU A 58 3.71 8.86 14.08
C GLU A 58 4.09 8.83 12.59
N ALA A 59 3.22 8.22 11.76
CA ALA A 59 3.51 8.08 10.36
C ALA A 59 3.57 9.45 9.66
N PRO A 60 4.56 9.70 8.79
CA PRO A 60 4.60 10.89 7.97
C PRO A 60 3.41 10.93 7.00
N GLY A 61 3.18 12.07 6.33
CA GLY A 61 2.18 12.13 5.26
C GLY A 61 2.48 11.19 4.08
N PRO A 62 1.51 10.93 3.20
CA PRO A 62 1.64 9.94 2.14
C PRO A 62 2.65 10.40 1.08
N VAL A 63 3.51 9.50 0.65
CA VAL A 63 4.44 9.73 -0.47
C VAL A 63 3.75 9.31 -1.76
N ARG A 64 3.71 10.22 -2.73
CA ARG A 64 3.14 9.95 -4.05
C ARG A 64 4.25 9.61 -5.03
N VAL A 65 3.94 8.74 -5.98
CA VAL A 65 4.80 8.47 -7.12
C VAL A 65 4.19 9.24 -8.30
N ASP A 66 4.94 10.20 -8.85
CA ASP A 66 4.62 10.90 -10.09
C ASP A 66 5.14 10.09 -11.29
#